data_AF-A0A7S4STP2-F1
#
_entry.id   AF-A0A7S4STP2-F1
#
_cell.length_a   1.000
_cell.length_b   1.000
_cell.length_c   1.000
_cell.angle_alpha   90.00
_cell.angle_beta   90.00
_cell.angle_gamma   90.00
#
_symmetry.space_group_name_H-M   'P 1'
#
loop_
_entity.id
_entity.type
_entity.pdbx_description
1 polymer ?
#
loop_
_entity_poly.entity_id
_entity_poly.type
_entity_poly.pdbx_seq_one_letter_code
_entity_poly.pdbx_strand_id
1 'polypeptide(L)'
;MACGSSQALATAAGLTLLGGATRAFVAPPLPAGAPAAGAGQLRGSAAAPPSGPAPLAAGAGTPLAAGIAALAVGLAGGRAAALTRNAAAVKKKGVRVVEGKEVPWNLFSPKAPYKGTAISNDTITTQTPLVNWETCHVVMRHDKNVPYLEGQSIGIIAPGPDKKGQKPAKVRLYSIASSACGDDETFETVSLCVKRVVEVSGRGWCEYSNVEPGSDPEFPDAEKVYRGVCSNHICDLKPGDDVLITGPTGAEMLLPDDPEANIIMLATGTGIAPMRSYLRLLFNDAAGAAADGSRRFKGLAWLFMGVPYSKSLLYDDEHQEYTAKF
;
A
#
# COMPACT_ATOMS: atom_id res chain seq x y z
N MET A 1 43.90 51.97 57.66
CA MET A 1 42.69 51.35 58.23
C MET A 1 42.19 50.39 57.15
N ALA A 2 42.52 49.08 57.18
CA ALA A 2 41.94 48.01 58.02
C ALA A 2 40.45 47.75 57.68
N CYS A 3 39.92 46.53 57.48
CA CYS A 3 40.42 45.14 57.32
C CYS A 3 39.29 44.30 56.64
N GLY A 4 39.39 43.07 56.08
CA GLY A 4 40.45 42.06 55.89
C GLY A 4 40.07 41.08 54.75
N SER A 5 40.92 40.13 54.29
CA SER A 5 41.01 38.69 54.69
C SER A 5 39.76 37.83 54.42
N SER A 6 39.76 36.70 53.69
CA SER A 6 40.81 35.70 53.32
C SER A 6 40.45 35.03 51.96
N GLN A 7 41.38 34.82 51.00
CA GLN A 7 42.39 33.73 50.83
C GLN A 7 41.88 32.30 50.52
N ALA A 8 42.68 31.59 49.69
CA ALA A 8 42.60 30.20 49.16
C ALA A 8 41.99 30.08 47.74
N LEU A 9 42.53 29.26 46.81
CA LEU A 9 43.66 28.32 46.83
C LEU A 9 44.32 28.25 45.43
N ALA A 10 45.59 27.80 45.33
CA ALA A 10 46.29 27.61 44.06
C ALA A 10 46.60 26.13 43.78
N THR A 11 46.33 25.67 42.55
CA THR A 11 46.83 24.43 41.91
C THR A 11 46.80 24.66 40.40
N ALA A 12 47.93 24.79 39.71
CA ALA A 12 48.89 23.73 39.32
C ALA A 12 48.46 23.00 38.02
N ALA A 13 49.41 22.87 37.09
CA ALA A 13 49.16 22.51 35.70
C ALA A 13 48.95 21.00 35.46
N GLY A 14 48.21 20.68 34.40
CA GLY A 14 47.96 19.31 33.94
C GLY A 14 47.44 19.28 32.51
N LEU A 15 48.34 19.43 31.53
CA LEU A 15 48.02 19.33 30.11
C LEU A 15 47.94 17.86 29.70
N THR A 16 46.74 17.36 29.41
CA THR A 16 46.55 15.99 28.86
C THR A 16 45.89 16.07 27.49
N LEU A 17 46.65 15.77 26.43
CA LEU A 17 46.08 15.53 25.10
C LEU A 17 45.29 14.21 25.12
N LEU A 18 44.05 14.24 24.64
CA LEU A 18 43.36 13.05 24.14
C LEU A 18 42.88 13.35 22.72
N GLY A 19 43.49 12.67 21.76
CA GLY A 19 43.35 12.95 20.33
C GLY A 19 42.02 12.48 19.75
N GLY A 20 41.54 13.19 18.73
CA GLY A 20 40.41 12.75 17.93
C GLY A 20 40.74 11.51 17.11
N ALA A 21 39.90 10.48 17.22
CA ALA A 21 39.97 9.28 16.38
C ALA A 21 38.92 9.36 15.25
N THR A 22 39.31 9.92 14.11
CA THR A 22 38.58 9.77 12.85
C THR A 22 38.55 8.28 12.46
N ARG A 23 37.42 7.61 12.66
CA ARG A 23 37.21 6.26 12.11
C ARG A 23 36.85 6.35 10.63
N ALA A 24 37.85 6.18 9.78
CA ALA A 24 37.66 6.00 8.35
C ALA A 24 36.89 4.71 8.05
N PHE A 25 36.07 4.74 7.00
CA PHE A 25 35.44 3.55 6.43
C PHE A 25 36.52 2.61 5.88
N VAL A 26 36.51 1.34 6.31
CA VAL A 26 37.32 0.27 5.72
C VAL A 26 36.43 -0.53 4.76
N ALA A 27 36.72 -0.45 3.47
CA ALA A 27 36.09 -1.31 2.47
C ALA A 27 36.75 -2.70 2.48
N PRO A 28 35.99 -3.81 2.38
CA PRO A 28 36.58 -5.15 2.26
C PRO A 28 37.21 -5.35 0.87
N PRO A 29 38.31 -6.12 0.77
CA PRO A 29 38.97 -6.40 -0.51
C PRO A 29 38.15 -7.38 -1.37
N LEU A 30 38.02 -7.08 -2.66
CA LEU A 30 37.44 -7.99 -3.65
C LEU A 30 38.42 -9.14 -3.97
N PRO A 31 37.98 -10.41 -4.04
CA PRO A 31 38.81 -11.51 -4.50
C PRO A 31 39.01 -11.44 -6.02
N ALA A 32 40.26 -11.58 -6.46
CA ALA A 32 40.62 -11.63 -7.88
C ALA A 32 40.72 -13.08 -8.38
N GLY A 33 39.94 -13.46 -9.40
CA GLY A 33 40.13 -14.77 -10.06
C GLY A 33 38.98 -15.28 -10.94
N ALA A 34 39.04 -14.95 -12.25
CA ALA A 34 38.39 -15.64 -13.38
C ALA A 34 36.84 -15.65 -13.51
N PRO A 35 36.29 -15.90 -14.72
CA PRO A 35 36.70 -15.40 -16.03
C PRO A 35 35.60 -14.52 -16.68
N ALA A 36 35.92 -13.83 -17.77
CA ALA A 36 34.94 -13.02 -18.50
C ALA A 36 33.88 -13.89 -19.20
N ALA A 37 32.63 -13.85 -18.71
CA ALA A 37 31.46 -14.40 -19.39
C ALA A 37 30.73 -13.30 -20.19
N GLY A 38 30.25 -13.65 -21.39
CA GLY A 38 29.88 -12.69 -22.43
C GLY A 38 28.65 -11.83 -22.16
N ALA A 39 28.55 -10.74 -22.92
CA ALA A 39 27.43 -9.79 -22.88
C ALA A 39 26.09 -10.45 -23.26
N GLY A 40 25.30 -10.83 -22.26
CA GLY A 40 23.92 -11.28 -22.44
C GLY A 40 23.01 -10.10 -22.81
N GLN A 41 22.59 -10.03 -24.07
CA GLN A 41 21.62 -9.03 -24.51
C GLN A 41 20.27 -9.23 -23.78
N LEU A 42 19.84 -8.21 -23.04
CA LEU A 42 18.46 -8.07 -22.59
C LEU A 42 17.56 -8.04 -23.83
N ARG A 43 16.67 -9.03 -23.98
CA ARG A 43 15.73 -9.10 -25.10
C ARG A 43 14.71 -7.98 -25.00
N GLY A 44 14.93 -6.93 -25.79
CA GLY A 44 13.94 -5.87 -25.99
C GLY A 44 12.63 -6.44 -26.55
N SER A 45 11.51 -5.88 -26.10
CA SER A 45 10.17 -6.19 -26.60
C SER A 45 10.08 -5.88 -28.10
N ALA A 46 9.72 -6.88 -28.91
CA ALA A 46 9.46 -6.69 -30.33
C ALA A 46 8.25 -5.77 -30.55
N ALA A 47 8.40 -4.79 -31.44
CA ALA A 47 7.32 -3.88 -31.81
C ALA A 47 6.24 -4.60 -32.63
N ALA A 48 4.97 -4.34 -32.31
CA ALA A 48 3.84 -4.73 -33.15
C ALA A 48 3.54 -3.63 -34.20
N PRO A 49 3.30 -3.98 -35.48
CA PRO A 49 2.97 -3.01 -36.53
C PRO A 49 1.52 -2.51 -36.41
N PRO A 50 1.19 -1.32 -36.96
CA PRO A 50 -0.11 -0.70 -36.83
C PRO A 50 -1.16 -1.27 -37.80
N SER A 51 -2.40 -1.46 -37.34
CA SER A 51 -3.55 -1.74 -38.18
C SER A 51 -4.37 -0.47 -38.46
N GLY A 52 -4.55 -0.15 -39.75
CA GLY A 52 -5.44 0.91 -40.22
C GLY A 52 -6.91 0.46 -40.34
N PRO A 53 -7.87 1.41 -40.52
CA PRO A 53 -9.30 1.13 -40.45
C PRO A 53 -9.96 0.85 -41.82
N ALA A 54 -11.02 0.03 -41.82
CA ALA A 54 -11.98 -0.16 -42.92
C ALA A 54 -13.32 -0.68 -42.33
N PRO A 55 -14.47 -0.64 -43.04
CA PRO A 55 -15.46 0.39 -42.76
C PRO A 55 -16.87 -0.13 -42.39
N LEU A 56 -17.84 0.79 -42.28
CA LEU A 56 -19.23 0.55 -41.93
C LEU A 56 -19.97 -0.37 -42.93
N ALA A 57 -20.91 -1.16 -42.41
CA ALA A 57 -22.09 -1.62 -43.15
C ALA A 57 -23.31 -1.65 -42.21
N ALA A 58 -24.47 -1.20 -42.70
CA ALA A 58 -25.74 -1.15 -41.97
C ALA A 58 -26.79 -2.07 -42.61
N GLY A 59 -27.82 -2.43 -41.84
CA GLY A 59 -28.92 -3.32 -42.25
C GLY A 59 -29.19 -4.37 -41.16
N ALA A 60 -30.19 -4.25 -40.27
CA ALA A 60 -31.64 -4.19 -40.48
C ALA A 60 -32.24 -5.51 -41.00
N GLY A 61 -33.15 -6.13 -40.22
CA GLY A 61 -34.02 -7.22 -40.70
C GLY A 61 -34.08 -8.48 -39.83
N THR A 62 -34.93 -8.48 -38.80
CA THR A 62 -35.69 -9.66 -38.36
C THR A 62 -37.07 -9.62 -39.04
N PRO A 63 -37.72 -10.75 -39.41
CA PRO A 63 -38.51 -11.50 -38.42
C PRO A 63 -38.72 -13.03 -38.64
N LEU A 64 -39.28 -13.67 -37.58
CA LEU A 64 -40.14 -14.87 -37.48
C LEU A 64 -40.21 -15.96 -38.58
N ALA A 65 -39.98 -17.22 -38.16
CA ALA A 65 -40.89 -18.41 -38.24
C ALA A 65 -40.15 -19.62 -37.58
N ALA A 66 -40.69 -20.46 -36.68
CA ALA A 66 -41.94 -21.24 -36.63
C ALA A 66 -41.92 -22.53 -37.51
N GLY A 67 -42.06 -23.72 -36.89
CA GLY A 67 -42.07 -25.05 -37.54
C GLY A 67 -41.14 -26.06 -36.84
N ILE A 68 -41.58 -26.81 -35.82
CA ILE A 68 -42.32 -28.10 -35.85
C ILE A 68 -41.47 -29.33 -36.24
N ALA A 69 -41.20 -30.14 -35.20
CA ALA A 69 -41.00 -31.60 -35.12
C ALA A 69 -40.54 -32.46 -36.32
N ALA A 70 -39.54 -33.30 -36.05
CA ALA A 70 -39.50 -34.68 -36.55
C ALA A 70 -38.90 -35.62 -35.48
N LEU A 71 -39.62 -36.69 -35.13
CA LEU A 71 -39.06 -37.81 -34.37
C LEU A 71 -38.14 -38.64 -35.29
N ALA A 72 -36.98 -39.06 -34.76
CA ALA A 72 -36.23 -40.18 -35.32
C ALA A 72 -35.79 -41.11 -34.17
N VAL A 73 -36.42 -42.28 -34.09
CA VAL A 73 -36.01 -43.34 -33.16
C VAL A 73 -34.85 -44.11 -33.80
N GLY A 74 -33.69 -44.10 -33.16
CA GLY A 74 -32.51 -44.84 -33.58
C GLY A 74 -31.92 -45.64 -32.42
N LEU A 75 -32.09 -46.96 -32.46
CA LEU A 75 -31.52 -47.91 -31.50
C LEU A 75 -30.04 -48.19 -31.83
N ALA A 76 -29.11 -47.89 -30.92
CA ALA A 76 -27.77 -48.49 -30.94
C ALA A 76 -27.03 -48.43 -29.59
N GLY A 77 -26.71 -49.60 -29.04
CA GLY A 77 -25.35 -49.95 -28.57
C GLY A 77 -24.64 -49.09 -27.52
N GLY A 78 -24.82 -49.48 -26.26
CA GLY A 78 -23.84 -49.48 -25.17
C GLY A 78 -22.48 -48.76 -25.32
N ARG A 79 -22.29 -47.73 -24.49
CA ARG A 79 -21.17 -47.63 -23.54
C ARG A 79 -21.50 -46.60 -22.46
N ALA A 80 -21.64 -47.04 -21.22
CA ALA A 80 -21.73 -46.14 -20.07
C ALA A 80 -20.34 -45.54 -19.81
N ALA A 81 -19.97 -44.52 -20.59
CA ALA A 81 -18.84 -43.67 -20.26
C ALA A 81 -19.17 -42.95 -18.96
N ALA A 82 -18.47 -43.30 -17.88
CA ALA A 82 -18.57 -42.61 -16.61
C ALA A 82 -18.07 -41.17 -16.82
N LEU A 83 -19.00 -40.26 -17.10
CA LEU A 83 -18.76 -38.83 -17.05
C LEU A 83 -18.51 -38.46 -15.59
N THR A 84 -17.26 -38.60 -15.14
CA THR A 84 -16.70 -37.80 -14.05
C THR A 84 -16.79 -36.34 -14.47
N ARG A 85 -17.97 -35.77 -14.24
CA ARG A 85 -18.19 -34.33 -14.19
C ARG A 85 -17.33 -33.81 -13.05
N ASN A 86 -16.08 -33.47 -13.36
CA ASN A 86 -15.32 -32.52 -12.55
C ASN A 86 -16.24 -31.32 -12.37
N ALA A 87 -16.73 -31.14 -11.15
CA ALA A 87 -17.62 -30.05 -10.82
C ALA A 87 -16.86 -28.75 -11.11
N ALA A 88 -17.21 -28.08 -12.20
CA ALA A 88 -16.59 -26.82 -12.56
C ALA A 88 -16.81 -25.88 -11.38
N ALA A 89 -15.72 -25.51 -10.70
CA ALA A 89 -15.78 -24.74 -9.47
C ALA A 89 -16.66 -23.50 -9.69
N VAL A 90 -17.78 -23.44 -8.98
CA VAL A 90 -18.72 -22.32 -9.08
C VAL A 90 -17.95 -21.07 -8.71
N LYS A 91 -17.76 -20.16 -9.67
CA LYS A 91 -17.07 -18.89 -9.44
C LYS A 91 -17.88 -18.06 -8.44
N LYS A 92 -17.58 -18.22 -7.15
CA LYS A 92 -18.11 -17.40 -6.07
C LYS A 92 -17.85 -15.93 -6.41
N LYS A 93 -18.90 -15.13 -6.52
CA LYS A 93 -18.78 -13.70 -6.77
C LYS A 93 -18.02 -13.08 -5.60
N GLY A 94 -16.96 -12.33 -5.88
CA GLY A 94 -16.15 -11.67 -4.85
C GLY A 94 -14.97 -12.48 -4.32
N VAL A 95 -14.68 -13.66 -4.89
CA VAL A 95 -13.54 -14.51 -4.49
C VAL A 95 -12.68 -14.85 -5.71
N ARG A 96 -11.36 -14.84 -5.53
CA ARG A 96 -10.37 -15.33 -6.50
C ARG A 96 -9.55 -16.45 -5.85
N VAL A 97 -9.32 -17.53 -6.59
CA VAL A 97 -8.36 -18.55 -6.14
C VAL A 97 -6.94 -18.11 -6.51
N VAL A 98 -6.06 -18.08 -5.52
CA VAL A 98 -4.62 -17.78 -5.65
C VAL A 98 -3.87 -18.85 -4.87
N GLU A 99 -2.96 -19.57 -5.52
CA GLU A 99 -2.15 -20.65 -4.89
C GLU A 99 -3.00 -21.69 -4.11
N GLY A 100 -4.22 -21.95 -4.59
CA GLY A 100 -5.18 -22.87 -3.96
C GLY A 100 -6.08 -22.25 -2.89
N LYS A 101 -5.82 -21.02 -2.44
CA LYS A 101 -6.60 -20.32 -1.40
C LYS A 101 -7.70 -19.45 -2.00
N GLU A 102 -8.86 -19.39 -1.34
CA GLU A 102 -9.92 -18.43 -1.66
C GLU A 102 -9.60 -17.05 -1.04
N VAL A 103 -9.34 -16.05 -1.89
CA VAL A 103 -8.98 -14.68 -1.50
C VAL A 103 -10.09 -13.70 -1.87
N PRO A 104 -10.50 -12.76 -0.99
CA PRO A 104 -11.44 -11.70 -1.33
C PRO A 104 -10.97 -10.86 -2.53
N TRP A 105 -11.86 -10.63 -3.50
CA TRP A 105 -11.49 -10.00 -4.77
C TRP A 105 -12.63 -9.20 -5.40
N ASN A 106 -12.45 -7.88 -5.49
CA ASN A 106 -13.35 -6.92 -6.13
C ASN A 106 -14.82 -7.08 -5.69
N LEU A 107 -15.06 -7.19 -4.38
CA LEU A 107 -16.40 -7.23 -3.78
C LEU A 107 -17.22 -5.99 -4.15
N PHE A 108 -16.58 -4.81 -4.05
CA PHE A 108 -17.15 -3.52 -4.42
C PHE A 108 -16.42 -2.94 -5.62
N SER A 109 -17.18 -2.38 -6.57
CA SER A 109 -16.66 -1.85 -7.83
C SER A 109 -16.85 -0.33 -7.89
N PRO A 110 -16.14 0.40 -8.76
CA PRO A 110 -16.36 1.84 -8.89
C PRO A 110 -17.77 2.28 -9.30
N LYS A 111 -18.62 1.35 -9.79
CA LYS A 111 -20.04 1.60 -10.09
C LYS A 111 -20.97 1.35 -8.89
N ALA A 112 -20.50 0.62 -7.89
CA ALA A 112 -21.21 0.26 -6.67
C ALA A 112 -20.16 0.13 -5.55
N PRO A 113 -19.59 1.27 -5.09
CA PRO A 113 -18.68 1.29 -3.96
C PRO A 113 -19.45 0.99 -2.66
N TYR A 114 -18.74 0.45 -1.68
CA TYR A 114 -19.23 0.43 -0.31
C TYR A 114 -19.09 1.84 0.30
N LYS A 115 -20.06 2.27 1.10
CA LYS A 115 -19.98 3.49 1.88
C LYS A 115 -19.55 3.11 3.30
N GLY A 116 -18.29 3.40 3.62
CA GLY A 116 -17.77 3.31 4.99
C GLY A 116 -17.75 4.67 5.66
N THR A 117 -17.22 4.71 6.88
CA THR A 117 -17.15 5.93 7.71
C THR A 117 -15.75 6.09 8.27
N ALA A 118 -15.18 7.29 8.19
CA ALA A 118 -13.90 7.59 8.84
C ALA A 118 -14.03 7.55 10.37
N ILE A 119 -13.06 6.93 11.05
CA ILE A 119 -13.04 6.73 12.51
C ILE A 119 -11.95 7.60 13.14
N SER A 120 -10.73 7.56 12.61
CA SER A 120 -9.64 8.47 12.98
C SER A 120 -8.80 8.84 11.76
N ASN A 121 -8.06 9.94 11.87
CA ASN A 121 -7.16 10.45 10.85
C ASN A 121 -6.06 11.24 11.57
N ASP A 122 -4.91 10.57 11.74
CA ASP A 122 -3.83 11.01 12.62
C ASP A 122 -2.57 11.25 11.80
N THR A 123 -1.99 12.45 11.87
CA THR A 123 -0.74 12.76 11.18
C THR A 123 0.44 12.08 11.89
N ILE A 124 1.06 11.10 11.23
CA ILE A 124 2.13 10.27 11.80
C ILE A 124 3.56 10.74 11.42
N THR A 125 3.68 11.92 10.84
CA THR A 125 4.96 12.56 10.49
C THR A 125 5.07 13.94 11.10
N THR A 126 6.28 14.37 11.45
CA THR A 126 6.53 15.77 11.86
C THR A 126 6.89 16.62 10.64
N GLN A 127 6.54 17.92 10.67
CA GLN A 127 6.87 18.86 9.61
C GLN A 127 8.37 18.86 9.26
N THR A 128 8.66 18.82 7.95
CA THR A 128 10.01 18.86 7.37
C THR A 128 10.06 19.94 6.28
N PRO A 129 11.25 20.27 5.73
CA PRO A 129 11.35 21.21 4.60
C PRO A 129 10.71 20.73 3.29
N LEU A 130 10.24 19.47 3.20
CA LEU A 130 9.57 18.96 2.00
C LEU A 130 8.13 19.50 1.93
N VAL A 131 7.73 19.94 0.74
CA VAL A 131 6.34 20.32 0.42
C VAL A 131 5.36 19.18 0.73
N ASN A 132 5.77 17.93 0.51
CA ASN A 132 4.97 16.74 0.79
C ASN A 132 5.44 16.03 2.07
N TRP A 133 5.56 16.77 3.18
CA TRP A 133 6.00 16.20 4.47
C TRP A 133 4.93 15.31 5.13
N GLU A 134 3.65 15.67 4.98
CA GLU A 134 2.53 15.10 5.73
C GLU A 134 2.17 13.68 5.25
N THR A 135 2.15 12.73 6.18
CA THR A 135 1.57 11.40 6.01
C THR A 135 0.65 11.10 7.17
N CYS A 136 -0.57 10.66 6.87
CA CYS A 136 -1.59 10.32 7.84
C CYS A 136 -1.81 8.81 7.91
N HIS A 137 -2.10 8.33 9.12
CA HIS A 137 -2.73 7.05 9.37
C HIS A 137 -4.25 7.30 9.47
N VAL A 138 -5.04 6.62 8.64
CA VAL A 138 -6.49 6.85 8.57
C VAL A 138 -7.24 5.54 8.74
N VAL A 139 -8.06 5.45 9.79
CA VAL A 139 -8.88 4.27 10.11
C VAL A 139 -10.30 4.49 9.60
N MET A 140 -10.83 3.51 8.87
CA MET A 140 -12.17 3.55 8.28
C MET A 140 -12.97 2.31 8.70
N ARG A 141 -14.24 2.50 9.04
CA ARG A 141 -15.17 1.41 9.36
C ARG A 141 -15.84 0.88 8.10
N HIS A 142 -15.94 -0.45 8.00
CA HIS A 142 -16.58 -1.19 6.91
C HIS A 142 -17.56 -2.28 7.35
N ASP A 143 -17.83 -2.40 8.65
CA ASP A 143 -18.88 -3.28 9.23
C ASP A 143 -18.82 -4.73 8.70
N LYS A 144 -17.60 -5.28 8.55
CA LYS A 144 -17.32 -6.62 7.98
C LYS A 144 -17.75 -6.82 6.52
N ASN A 145 -18.20 -5.79 5.83
CA ASN A 145 -18.63 -5.88 4.43
C ASN A 145 -17.46 -5.98 3.45
N VAL A 146 -16.30 -5.39 3.80
CA VAL A 146 -15.09 -5.38 2.97
C VAL A 146 -14.00 -6.23 3.64
N PRO A 147 -14.16 -7.57 3.79
CA PRO A 147 -13.10 -8.43 4.28
C PRO A 147 -11.95 -8.45 3.27
N TYR A 148 -10.72 -8.39 3.78
CA TYR A 148 -9.48 -8.37 3.00
C TYR A 148 -8.43 -9.27 3.68
N LEU A 149 -7.31 -9.50 2.98
CA LEU A 149 -6.10 -10.12 3.54
C LEU A 149 -4.93 -9.13 3.53
N GLU A 150 -3.90 -9.46 4.31
CA GLU A 150 -2.68 -8.69 4.42
C GLU A 150 -2.03 -8.45 3.04
N GLY A 151 -1.53 -7.23 2.84
CA GLY A 151 -0.92 -6.78 1.59
C GLY A 151 -1.86 -6.60 0.39
N GLN A 152 -3.18 -6.80 0.56
CA GLN A 152 -4.16 -6.30 -0.40
C GLN A 152 -4.26 -4.76 -0.39
N SER A 153 -4.99 -4.21 -1.35
CA SER A 153 -5.30 -2.79 -1.51
C SER A 153 -6.80 -2.55 -1.57
N ILE A 154 -7.27 -1.41 -1.07
CA ILE A 154 -8.61 -0.88 -1.34
C ILE A 154 -8.50 0.34 -2.25
N GLY A 155 -9.58 0.64 -2.98
CA GLY A 155 -9.68 1.84 -3.81
C GLY A 155 -10.61 2.87 -3.20
N ILE A 156 -10.15 4.10 -3.03
CA ILE A 156 -10.97 5.22 -2.55
C ILE A 156 -11.45 6.09 -3.73
N ILE A 157 -12.70 6.53 -3.67
CA ILE A 157 -13.34 7.43 -4.63
C ILE A 157 -13.62 8.77 -3.96
N ALA A 158 -12.81 9.79 -4.30
CA ALA A 158 -13.01 11.15 -3.82
C ALA A 158 -14.17 11.86 -4.56
N PRO A 159 -14.86 12.83 -3.93
CA PRO A 159 -16.00 13.55 -4.54
C PRO A 159 -15.61 14.35 -5.80
N GLY A 160 -14.35 14.76 -5.93
CA GLY A 160 -13.81 15.40 -7.12
C GLY A 160 -14.09 16.90 -7.24
N PRO A 161 -13.79 17.52 -8.40
CA PRO A 161 -13.44 16.88 -9.67
C PRO A 161 -12.02 16.33 -9.71
N ASP A 162 -11.71 15.43 -10.65
CA ASP A 162 -10.32 15.08 -11.00
C ASP A 162 -9.69 16.10 -11.98
N LYS A 163 -8.40 15.90 -12.35
CA LYS A 163 -7.67 16.74 -13.34
C LYS A 163 -8.37 16.86 -14.71
N LYS A 164 -9.39 16.04 -15.01
CA LYS A 164 -10.18 16.06 -16.26
C LYS A 164 -11.63 16.53 -16.04
N GLY A 165 -11.95 17.10 -14.88
CA GLY A 165 -13.28 17.57 -14.53
C GLY A 165 -14.27 16.46 -14.10
N GLN A 166 -13.83 15.19 -13.99
CA GLN A 166 -14.75 14.09 -13.73
C GLN A 166 -15.22 14.07 -12.27
N LYS A 167 -16.53 13.91 -12.06
CA LYS A 167 -17.20 13.78 -10.75
C LYS A 167 -18.08 12.52 -10.71
N PRO A 168 -17.95 11.63 -9.71
CA PRO A 168 -16.87 11.61 -8.72
C PRO A 168 -15.50 11.39 -9.38
N ALA A 169 -14.42 11.66 -8.66
CA ALA A 169 -13.07 11.42 -9.18
C ALA A 169 -12.83 9.93 -9.41
N LYS A 170 -11.97 9.56 -10.38
CA LYS A 170 -11.58 8.16 -10.58
C LYS A 170 -11.01 7.55 -9.30
N VAL A 171 -11.28 6.25 -9.10
CA VAL A 171 -10.71 5.48 -7.99
C VAL A 171 -9.18 5.58 -7.94
N ARG A 172 -8.61 5.76 -6.73
CA ARG A 172 -7.18 5.63 -6.45
C ARG A 172 -6.99 4.46 -5.49
N LEU A 173 -6.05 3.56 -5.79
CA LEU A 173 -5.72 2.42 -4.94
C LEU A 173 -4.73 2.84 -3.86
N TYR A 174 -4.92 2.29 -2.66
CA TYR A 174 -4.04 2.42 -1.51
C TYR A 174 -3.85 1.04 -0.89
N SER A 175 -2.60 0.67 -0.62
CA SER A 175 -2.29 -0.55 0.13
C SER A 175 -2.81 -0.43 1.56
N ILE A 176 -3.38 -1.52 2.07
CA ILE A 176 -3.92 -1.58 3.42
C ILE A 176 -2.76 -1.62 4.43
N ALA A 177 -2.88 -0.87 5.52
CA ALA A 177 -1.88 -0.72 6.57
C ALA A 177 -2.21 -1.49 7.87
N SER A 178 -3.44 -1.98 8.01
CA SER A 178 -3.89 -2.89 9.07
C SER A 178 -3.81 -4.36 8.62
N SER A 179 -3.75 -5.30 9.55
CA SER A 179 -4.03 -6.72 9.28
C SER A 179 -5.51 -6.95 8.97
N ALA A 180 -5.89 -8.17 8.56
CA ALA A 180 -7.25 -8.56 8.20
C ALA A 180 -8.29 -8.37 9.33
N CYS A 181 -7.85 -8.33 10.59
CA CYS A 181 -8.72 -8.04 11.73
C CYS A 181 -8.97 -6.54 11.98
N GLY A 182 -8.32 -5.65 11.23
CA GLY A 182 -8.43 -4.20 11.45
C GLY A 182 -7.63 -3.74 12.67
N ASP A 183 -7.47 -2.43 12.86
CA ASP A 183 -6.55 -1.95 13.90
C ASP A 183 -7.11 -2.06 15.34
N ASP A 184 -8.41 -2.27 15.47
CA ASP A 184 -9.14 -2.59 16.70
C ASP A 184 -9.42 -4.10 16.89
N GLU A 185 -8.85 -4.96 16.01
CA GLU A 185 -9.04 -6.42 15.95
C GLU A 185 -10.53 -6.89 15.82
N THR A 186 -11.46 -6.00 15.47
CA THR A 186 -12.90 -6.29 15.39
C THR A 186 -13.36 -6.94 14.08
N PHE A 187 -12.50 -6.96 13.06
CA PHE A 187 -12.79 -7.22 11.64
C PHE A 187 -13.74 -6.18 10.99
N GLU A 188 -14.03 -5.06 11.67
CA GLU A 188 -14.92 -4.00 11.17
C GLU A 188 -14.17 -2.78 10.65
N THR A 189 -12.85 -2.72 10.80
CA THR A 189 -12.02 -1.57 10.41
C THR A 189 -10.99 -1.91 9.34
N VAL A 190 -10.55 -0.90 8.60
CA VAL A 190 -9.46 -0.95 7.62
C VAL A 190 -8.67 0.35 7.72
N SER A 191 -7.34 0.24 7.77
CA SER A 191 -6.46 1.41 7.93
C SER A 191 -5.61 1.65 6.70
N LEU A 192 -5.36 2.92 6.38
CA LEU A 192 -4.49 3.35 5.28
C LEU A 192 -3.35 4.23 5.78
N CYS A 193 -2.18 4.10 5.15
CA CYS A 193 -1.06 5.03 5.30
C CYS A 193 -1.02 5.95 4.07
N VAL A 194 -1.48 7.19 4.21
CA VAL A 194 -1.68 8.11 3.06
C VAL A 194 -0.78 9.33 3.17
N LYS A 195 0.09 9.51 2.18
CA LYS A 195 0.91 10.71 2.03
C LYS A 195 0.12 11.80 1.31
N ARG A 196 0.02 13.00 1.89
CA ARG A 196 -0.59 14.14 1.21
C ARG A 196 0.27 14.51 0.00
N VAL A 197 -0.37 14.57 -1.17
CA VAL A 197 0.32 14.99 -2.40
C VAL A 197 0.09 16.48 -2.57
N VAL A 198 1.16 17.24 -2.46
CA VAL A 198 1.21 18.68 -2.75
C VAL A 198 2.41 18.93 -3.65
N GLU A 199 2.19 19.63 -4.76
CA GLU A 199 3.19 20.09 -5.72
C GLU A 199 3.13 21.62 -5.75
N VAL A 200 4.29 22.31 -5.70
CA VAL A 200 4.38 23.77 -5.60
C VAL A 200 5.46 24.30 -6.54
N SER A 201 5.12 25.29 -7.36
CA SER A 201 6.06 25.97 -8.26
C SER A 201 7.28 26.52 -7.50
N GLY A 202 8.49 26.29 -8.00
CA GLY A 202 9.73 26.78 -7.39
C GLY A 202 10.22 26.00 -6.16
N ARG A 203 9.43 25.02 -5.65
CA ARG A 203 9.83 24.10 -4.56
C ARG A 203 9.81 22.63 -4.98
N GLY A 204 9.77 22.38 -6.29
CA GLY A 204 9.67 21.06 -6.90
C GLY A 204 9.14 21.16 -8.33
N TRP A 205 8.65 20.04 -8.85
CA TRP A 205 7.95 19.99 -10.13
C TRP A 205 6.45 20.23 -9.92
N CYS A 206 5.88 21.21 -10.62
CA CYS A 206 4.47 21.57 -10.55
C CYS A 206 4.01 22.12 -11.90
N GLU A 207 3.63 21.24 -12.81
CA GLU A 207 3.21 21.61 -14.18
C GLU A 207 1.80 22.26 -14.20
N TYR A 208 0.92 21.77 -13.34
CA TYR A 208 -0.51 22.10 -13.26
C TYR A 208 -0.85 22.77 -11.92
N SER A 209 -1.95 23.51 -11.85
CA SER A 209 -2.52 24.05 -10.60
C SER A 209 -3.99 23.65 -10.51
N ASN A 210 -4.46 23.29 -9.31
CA ASN A 210 -5.90 23.16 -9.02
C ASN A 210 -6.34 24.03 -7.82
N VAL A 211 -5.45 24.92 -7.38
CA VAL A 211 -5.69 25.96 -6.40
C VAL A 211 -5.47 27.30 -7.12
N GLU A 212 -6.31 28.30 -6.84
CA GLU A 212 -6.16 29.64 -7.43
C GLU A 212 -4.94 30.34 -6.82
N PRO A 213 -4.16 31.12 -7.59
CA PRO A 213 -2.99 31.83 -7.07
C PRO A 213 -3.32 32.69 -5.84
N GLY A 214 -2.50 32.61 -4.79
CA GLY A 214 -2.73 33.31 -3.53
C GLY A 214 -3.84 32.75 -2.63
N SER A 215 -4.58 31.73 -3.05
CA SER A 215 -5.65 31.12 -2.24
C SER A 215 -5.19 29.96 -1.35
N ASP A 216 -3.98 29.44 -1.56
CA ASP A 216 -3.44 28.36 -0.74
C ASP A 216 -2.97 28.88 0.63
N PRO A 217 -3.46 28.35 1.77
CA PRO A 217 -3.11 28.86 3.10
C PRO A 217 -1.67 28.51 3.53
N GLU A 218 -1.04 27.51 2.90
CA GLU A 218 0.31 27.05 3.22
C GLU A 218 1.35 27.66 2.27
N PHE A 219 0.94 27.95 1.03
CA PHE A 219 1.81 28.49 -0.03
C PHE A 219 1.18 29.70 -0.76
N PRO A 220 0.86 30.82 -0.06
CA PRO A 220 0.21 31.98 -0.67
C PRO A 220 1.07 32.68 -1.74
N ASP A 221 2.41 32.63 -1.60
CA ASP A 221 3.34 33.25 -2.54
C ASP A 221 3.63 32.41 -3.80
N ALA A 222 3.00 31.23 -3.95
CA ALA A 222 3.26 30.33 -5.07
C ALA A 222 2.41 30.66 -6.31
N GLU A 223 3.05 30.71 -7.48
CA GLU A 223 2.38 30.88 -8.78
C GLU A 223 1.42 29.72 -9.08
N LYS A 224 1.84 28.48 -8.75
CA LYS A 224 1.05 27.26 -8.96
C LYS A 224 1.14 26.35 -7.74
N VAL A 225 -0.01 25.85 -7.31
CA VAL A 225 -0.14 24.83 -6.28
C VAL A 225 -1.09 23.75 -6.76
N TYR A 226 -0.62 22.50 -6.77
CA TYR A 226 -1.46 21.35 -7.04
C TYR A 226 -1.58 20.46 -5.80
N ARG A 227 -2.81 20.35 -5.28
CA ARG A 227 -3.18 19.42 -4.21
C ARG A 227 -3.84 18.18 -4.82
N GLY A 228 -3.21 17.02 -4.62
CA GLY A 228 -3.68 15.74 -5.12
C GLY A 228 -5.06 15.36 -4.58
N VAL A 229 -6.06 15.33 -5.47
CA VAL A 229 -7.50 15.23 -5.14
C VAL A 229 -7.84 14.13 -4.14
N CYS A 230 -7.36 12.90 -4.33
CA CYS A 230 -7.74 11.78 -3.46
C CYS A 230 -6.92 11.71 -2.17
N SER A 231 -5.62 12.01 -2.20
CA SER A 231 -4.80 12.00 -0.99
C SER A 231 -5.13 13.15 -0.06
N ASN A 232 -5.39 14.36 -0.57
CA ASN A 232 -5.86 15.46 0.27
C ASN A 232 -7.23 15.13 0.85
N HIS A 233 -8.20 14.66 0.03
CA HIS A 233 -9.50 14.22 0.53
C HIS A 233 -9.39 13.23 1.71
N ILE A 234 -8.52 12.21 1.62
CA ILE A 234 -8.33 11.24 2.71
C ILE A 234 -7.65 11.87 3.92
N CYS A 235 -6.60 12.68 3.73
CA CYS A 235 -5.92 13.38 4.82
C CYS A 235 -6.78 14.50 5.45
N ASP A 236 -7.86 14.92 4.81
CA ASP A 236 -8.83 15.91 5.32
C ASP A 236 -10.09 15.29 5.94
N LEU A 237 -10.23 13.95 5.91
CA LEU A 237 -11.37 13.23 6.51
C LEU A 237 -11.44 13.47 8.03
N LYS A 238 -12.65 13.67 8.54
CA LYS A 238 -12.94 13.78 9.97
C LYS A 238 -13.68 12.54 10.47
N PRO A 239 -13.58 12.20 11.76
CA PRO A 239 -14.41 11.15 12.35
C PRO A 239 -15.90 11.39 12.06
N GLY A 240 -16.56 10.41 11.48
CA GLY A 240 -17.96 10.48 11.03
C GLY A 240 -18.17 10.81 9.54
N ASP A 241 -17.13 11.18 8.78
CA ASP A 241 -17.28 11.45 7.34
C ASP A 241 -17.50 10.16 6.52
N ASP A 242 -18.40 10.25 5.53
CA ASP A 242 -18.64 9.19 4.54
C ASP A 242 -17.42 9.00 3.61
N VAL A 243 -16.98 7.76 3.42
CA VAL A 243 -15.92 7.40 2.47
C VAL A 243 -16.36 6.28 1.50
N LEU A 244 -16.09 6.47 0.21
CA LEU A 244 -16.46 5.51 -0.84
C LEU A 244 -15.31 4.54 -1.12
N ILE A 245 -15.49 3.29 -0.67
CA ILE A 245 -14.50 2.20 -0.71
C ILE A 245 -14.83 1.22 -1.85
N THR A 246 -13.79 0.70 -2.50
CA THR A 246 -13.86 -0.34 -3.54
C THR A 246 -12.79 -1.41 -3.31
N GLY A 247 -12.95 -2.58 -3.92
CA GLY A 247 -12.05 -3.72 -3.72
C GLY A 247 -12.61 -4.75 -2.72
N PRO A 248 -11.75 -5.41 -1.91
CA PRO A 248 -10.29 -5.32 -1.98
C PRO A 248 -9.75 -5.88 -3.31
N THR A 249 -8.48 -5.61 -3.60
CA THR A 249 -7.81 -6.07 -4.82
C THR A 249 -6.32 -6.28 -4.58
N GLY A 250 -5.66 -7.02 -5.46
CA GLY A 250 -4.26 -7.40 -5.33
C GLY A 250 -4.07 -8.79 -4.72
N ALA A 251 -3.07 -9.50 -5.23
CA ALA A 251 -2.68 -10.87 -4.82
C ALA A 251 -1.16 -11.10 -4.85
N GLU A 252 -0.39 -10.17 -5.41
CA GLU A 252 1.06 -10.29 -5.59
C GLU A 252 1.86 -10.01 -4.31
N MET A 253 1.21 -9.34 -3.36
CA MET A 253 1.71 -9.03 -2.02
C MET A 253 0.93 -9.83 -0.96
N LEU A 254 0.54 -11.07 -1.24
CA LEU A 254 -0.04 -11.93 -0.19
C LEU A 254 1.07 -12.56 0.65
N LEU A 255 0.82 -12.68 1.95
CA LEU A 255 1.73 -13.35 2.87
C LEU A 255 1.80 -14.87 2.58
N PRO A 256 2.98 -15.51 2.62
CA PRO A 256 3.07 -16.97 2.54
C PRO A 256 2.43 -17.64 3.76
N ASP A 257 1.95 -18.88 3.60
CA ASP A 257 1.40 -19.67 4.73
C ASP A 257 2.49 -20.31 5.60
N ASP A 258 3.70 -20.45 5.07
CA ASP A 258 4.80 -21.13 5.75
C ASP A 258 5.24 -20.32 6.99
N PRO A 259 5.03 -20.82 8.22
CA PRO A 259 5.35 -20.10 9.44
C PRO A 259 6.86 -19.94 9.65
N GLU A 260 7.69 -20.74 8.98
CA GLU A 260 9.16 -20.70 9.05
C GLU A 260 9.78 -19.80 7.94
N ALA A 261 8.95 -19.18 7.11
CA ALA A 261 9.42 -18.40 5.95
C ALA A 261 10.29 -17.19 6.35
N ASN A 262 11.32 -16.93 5.55
CA ASN A 262 12.12 -15.70 5.65
C ASN A 262 11.48 -14.59 4.81
N ILE A 263 10.97 -13.56 5.47
CA ILE A 263 10.18 -12.47 4.88
C ILE A 263 11.04 -11.20 4.84
N ILE A 264 11.61 -10.89 3.68
CA ILE A 264 12.41 -9.67 3.46
C ILE A 264 11.50 -8.58 2.89
N MET A 265 11.35 -7.48 3.63
CA MET A 265 10.47 -6.36 3.31
C MET A 265 11.30 -5.13 2.95
N LEU A 266 11.18 -4.66 1.70
CA LEU A 266 11.83 -3.43 1.22
C LEU A 266 10.77 -2.34 1.02
N ALA A 267 10.81 -1.30 1.84
CA ALA A 267 9.80 -0.24 1.87
C ALA A 267 10.42 1.16 1.72
N THR A 268 9.73 2.06 1.01
CA THR A 268 10.04 3.49 1.01
C THR A 268 8.77 4.32 1.20
N GLY A 269 8.81 5.27 2.14
CA GLY A 269 7.64 6.06 2.53
C GLY A 269 6.39 5.20 2.80
N THR A 270 5.26 5.54 2.18
CA THR A 270 3.98 4.81 2.32
C THR A 270 4.01 3.37 1.78
N GLY A 271 5.08 2.95 1.10
CA GLY A 271 5.33 1.53 0.79
C GLY A 271 5.48 0.64 2.03
N ILE A 272 5.57 1.23 3.23
CA ILE A 272 5.50 0.52 4.52
C ILE A 272 4.12 -0.11 4.79
N ALA A 273 3.03 0.39 4.20
CA ALA A 273 1.66 -0.06 4.52
C ALA A 273 1.45 -1.59 4.50
N PRO A 274 1.74 -2.34 3.41
CA PRO A 274 1.59 -3.79 3.42
C PRO A 274 2.55 -4.46 4.41
N MET A 275 3.71 -3.86 4.69
CA MET A 275 4.69 -4.41 5.64
C MET A 275 4.21 -4.25 7.09
N ARG A 276 3.56 -3.12 7.44
CA ARG A 276 2.87 -2.96 8.73
C ARG A 276 1.73 -3.98 8.86
N SER A 277 0.94 -4.16 7.81
CA SER A 277 -0.11 -5.18 7.74
C SER A 277 0.43 -6.58 8.08
N TYR A 278 1.59 -6.95 7.52
CA TYR A 278 2.31 -8.18 7.90
C TYR A 278 2.78 -8.15 9.35
N LEU A 279 3.57 -7.14 9.76
CA LEU A 279 4.18 -7.09 11.10
C LEU A 279 3.13 -7.14 12.23
N ARG A 280 1.98 -6.50 12.04
CA ARG A 280 0.82 -6.57 12.94
C ARG A 280 0.31 -8.02 13.06
N LEU A 281 0.03 -8.70 11.94
CA LEU A 281 -0.35 -10.12 11.97
C LEU A 281 0.76 -11.02 12.54
N LEU A 282 2.04 -10.78 12.22
CA LEU A 282 3.15 -11.65 12.60
C LEU A 282 3.50 -11.52 14.10
N PHE A 283 3.44 -10.32 14.67
CA PHE A 283 4.02 -10.01 16.00
C PHE A 283 3.05 -9.37 17.00
N ASN A 284 1.99 -8.69 16.55
CA ASN A 284 1.04 -8.02 17.44
C ASN A 284 -0.24 -8.82 17.66
N ASP A 285 -1.06 -8.94 16.62
CA ASP A 285 -2.49 -9.21 16.73
C ASP A 285 -2.79 -10.62 17.24
N ALA A 286 -3.90 -10.81 17.96
CA ALA A 286 -4.34 -12.12 18.44
C ALA A 286 -4.61 -13.10 17.30
N ALA A 287 -4.96 -12.61 16.11
CA ALA A 287 -5.13 -13.40 14.89
C ALA A 287 -3.89 -14.25 14.53
N GLY A 288 -2.69 -13.74 14.81
CA GLY A 288 -1.41 -14.43 14.59
C GLY A 288 -0.82 -15.13 15.82
N ALA A 289 -1.53 -15.13 16.96
CA ALA A 289 -1.14 -15.89 18.14
C ALA A 289 -1.59 -17.35 18.04
N ALA A 290 -0.77 -18.27 18.55
CA ALA A 290 -1.11 -19.66 18.79
C ALA A 290 -1.90 -19.80 20.10
N ALA A 291 -2.52 -20.97 20.32
CA ALA A 291 -3.37 -21.21 21.49
C ALA A 291 -2.60 -21.20 22.84
N ASP A 292 -1.27 -21.29 22.80
CA ASP A 292 -0.37 -21.18 23.95
C ASP A 292 0.11 -19.73 24.23
N GLY A 293 -0.33 -18.77 23.41
CA GLY A 293 0.11 -17.37 23.47
C GLY A 293 1.41 -17.05 22.73
N SER A 294 2.10 -18.05 22.16
CA SER A 294 3.26 -17.81 21.30
C SER A 294 2.84 -17.28 19.91
N ARG A 295 3.73 -16.64 19.15
CA ARG A 295 3.42 -16.27 17.75
C ARG A 295 3.36 -17.52 16.87
N ARG A 296 2.43 -17.56 15.90
CA ARG A 296 2.37 -18.64 14.89
C ARG A 296 3.56 -18.60 13.95
N PHE A 297 4.03 -17.40 13.62
CA PHE A 297 5.24 -17.19 12.86
C PHE A 297 6.48 -17.52 13.70
N LYS A 298 7.43 -18.21 13.09
CA LYS A 298 8.69 -18.71 13.67
C LYS A 298 9.93 -18.37 12.83
N GLY A 299 9.73 -18.01 11.55
CA GLY A 299 10.78 -17.56 10.64
C GLY A 299 11.33 -16.16 10.95
N LEU A 300 12.12 -15.62 10.02
CA LEU A 300 12.72 -14.28 10.14
C LEU A 300 11.94 -13.25 9.32
N ALA A 301 11.48 -12.18 9.96
CA ALA A 301 10.96 -10.99 9.27
C ALA A 301 12.01 -9.88 9.31
N TRP A 302 12.42 -9.36 8.15
CA TRP A 302 13.46 -8.34 8.07
C TRP A 302 12.99 -7.13 7.26
N LEU A 303 12.77 -6.00 7.94
CA LEU A 303 12.33 -4.75 7.34
C LEU A 303 13.51 -3.81 7.03
N PHE A 304 13.55 -3.31 5.80
CA PHE A 304 14.37 -2.18 5.38
C PHE A 304 13.46 -1.02 4.99
N MET A 305 13.52 0.09 5.73
CA MET A 305 12.68 1.26 5.49
C MET A 305 13.52 2.48 5.06
N GLY A 306 13.23 3.01 3.88
CA GLY A 306 13.81 4.26 3.38
C GLY A 306 12.87 5.46 3.57
N VAL A 307 13.32 6.45 4.34
CA VAL A 307 12.63 7.74 4.55
C VAL A 307 13.63 8.91 4.41
N PRO A 308 13.20 10.12 4.00
CA PRO A 308 14.11 11.23 3.74
C PRO A 308 14.68 11.89 5.01
N TYR A 309 13.97 11.79 6.14
CA TYR A 309 14.35 12.36 7.43
C TYR A 309 13.87 11.46 8.55
N SER A 310 14.52 11.48 9.73
CA SER A 310 14.02 10.79 10.94
C SER A 310 12.62 11.27 11.34
N LYS A 311 12.29 12.55 11.09
CA LYS A 311 10.95 13.12 11.26
C LYS A 311 9.87 12.54 10.33
N SER A 312 10.28 11.74 9.35
CA SER A 312 9.43 11.07 8.37
C SER A 312 9.43 9.54 8.52
N LEU A 313 10.00 9.00 9.61
CA LEU A 313 9.76 7.63 10.02
C LEU A 313 8.26 7.42 10.29
N LEU A 314 7.76 6.23 9.99
CA LEU A 314 6.34 5.87 10.11
C LEU A 314 6.28 4.59 10.94
N TYR A 315 5.47 4.57 12.00
CA TYR A 315 5.30 3.40 12.89
C TYR A 315 6.61 2.89 13.55
N ASP A 316 7.60 3.77 13.74
CA ASP A 316 8.88 3.41 14.34
C ASP A 316 8.71 2.89 15.78
N ASP A 317 7.75 3.43 16.53
CA ASP A 317 7.35 2.95 17.84
C ASP A 317 6.90 1.47 17.81
N GLU A 318 6.00 1.09 16.89
CA GLU A 318 5.63 -0.32 16.67
C GLU A 318 6.86 -1.16 16.30
N HIS A 319 7.75 -0.64 15.43
CA HIS A 319 8.93 -1.36 14.95
C HIS A 319 9.98 -1.58 16.05
N GLN A 320 10.20 -0.60 16.93
CA GLN A 320 11.04 -0.76 18.11
C GLN A 320 10.41 -1.75 19.10
N GLU A 321 9.08 -1.73 19.27
CA GLU A 321 8.37 -2.67 20.14
C GLU A 321 8.50 -4.12 19.67
N TYR A 322 8.35 -4.39 18.37
CA TYR A 322 8.58 -5.73 17.82
C TYR A 322 10.03 -6.18 18.05
N THR A 323 11.01 -5.31 17.76
CA THR A 323 12.45 -5.57 17.95
C THR A 323 12.84 -5.81 19.42
N ALA A 324 12.09 -5.24 20.37
CA ALA A 324 12.32 -5.44 21.81
C ALA A 324 11.68 -6.71 22.37
N LYS A 325 10.69 -7.30 21.67
CA LYS A 325 9.90 -8.44 22.14
C LYS A 325 10.27 -9.78 21.48
N PHE A 326 10.79 -9.76 20.26
CA PHE A 326 11.02 -10.94 19.40
C PHE A 326 12.42 -10.93 18.77
#